data_AF-A0A8I0MC24-F1
#
_entry.id   AF-A0A8I0MC24-F1
#
_cell.length_a   1.000
_cell.length_b   1.000
_cell.length_c   1.000
_cell.angle_alpha   90.00
_cell.angle_beta   90.00
_cell.angle_gamma   90.00
#
_symmetry.space_group_name_H-M   'P 1'
#
loop_
_entity.id
_entity.type
_entity.pdbx_description
1 polymer ?
#
loop_
_entity_poly.entity_id
_entity_poly.type
_entity_poly.pdbx_seq_one_letter_code
_entity_poly.pdbx_strand_id
1 'polypeptide(L)'
;MNQKVHQQPFERGPVDETYQRNWDGKSWQRRAHLLVQLRHGAQNVQIVPDRVGGDAGLEFFTTDGCLYQCYAPEEPGNTAKASSAMKQKATRDLPKLRDKQQVIVAILADLKCNRWILFCPFLDDKAVIAHVRAKGAEIRKLGLPFLSNDFEALVQSQEDFAKEIAQLRRLPIGPELIISPTTDEAVDTKDRELVQTLDEKLGRAFPKASETRRIGFRETYIRNHIRRENTLETLKTDHPVLWERAWQTINAEENRLELLGAAGTASPSEHLRESLARIEVGLAKDLPSVAHATISDLSAGTLSDWLMRCPLDFDSEP
;
A
#
# COMPACT_ATOMS: atom_id res chain seq x y z
N MET A 1 -50.64 -6.88 -36.13
CA MET A 1 -49.42 -7.65 -35.78
C MET A 1 -48.47 -6.68 -35.11
N ASN A 2 -48.50 -6.63 -33.77
CA ASN A 2 -47.67 -5.72 -32.97
C ASN A 2 -46.30 -6.34 -32.76
N GLN A 3 -45.26 -5.81 -33.40
CA GLN A 3 -43.88 -6.16 -33.08
C GLN A 3 -43.43 -5.34 -31.87
N LYS A 4 -43.23 -6.04 -30.75
CA LYS A 4 -42.56 -5.53 -29.55
C LYS A 4 -41.12 -5.16 -29.92
N VAL A 5 -40.77 -3.89 -29.74
CA VAL A 5 -39.38 -3.43 -29.75
C VAL A 5 -38.74 -3.92 -28.45
N HIS A 6 -37.85 -4.91 -28.53
CA HIS A 6 -36.99 -5.29 -27.43
C HIS A 6 -35.97 -4.18 -27.18
N GLN A 7 -36.11 -3.47 -26.06
CA GLN A 7 -35.03 -2.67 -25.51
C GLN A 7 -33.94 -3.63 -25.02
N GLN A 8 -32.80 -3.62 -25.68
CA GLN A 8 -31.58 -4.25 -25.16
C GLN A 8 -31.17 -3.55 -23.86
N PRO A 9 -30.63 -4.28 -22.86
CA PRO A 9 -30.11 -3.65 -21.66
C PRO A 9 -28.93 -2.76 -22.04
N PHE A 10 -28.88 -1.55 -21.48
CA PHE A 10 -27.67 -0.73 -21.48
C PHE A 10 -26.56 -1.54 -20.79
N GLU A 11 -25.68 -2.15 -21.58
CA GLU A 11 -24.41 -2.66 -21.09
C GLU A 11 -23.64 -1.47 -20.53
N ARG A 12 -23.47 -1.44 -19.20
CA ARG A 12 -22.55 -0.50 -18.57
C ARG A 12 -21.17 -0.86 -19.10
N GLY A 13 -20.58 0.05 -19.88
CA GLY A 13 -19.17 -0.02 -20.22
C GLY A 13 -18.30 -0.16 -18.96
N PRO A 14 -17.05 -0.63 -19.10
CA PRO A 14 -16.17 -0.84 -17.97
C PRO A 14 -16.05 0.47 -17.21
N VAL A 15 -16.39 0.45 -15.93
CA VAL A 15 -16.10 1.56 -15.03
C VAL A 15 -14.60 1.78 -15.11
N ASP A 16 -14.17 2.98 -15.46
CA ASP A 16 -12.76 3.35 -15.56
C ASP A 16 -12.08 3.15 -14.19
N GLU A 17 -11.50 1.97 -13.96
CA GLU A 17 -10.91 1.54 -12.68
C GLU A 17 -9.54 2.18 -12.41
N THR A 18 -9.38 3.48 -12.68
CA THR A 18 -8.10 4.17 -12.46
C THR A 18 -7.80 4.42 -10.98
N TYR A 19 -8.82 4.42 -10.12
CA TYR A 19 -8.72 4.73 -8.68
C TYR A 19 -9.54 3.79 -7.78
N GLN A 20 -8.94 3.33 -6.68
CA GLN A 20 -9.60 2.48 -5.68
C GLN A 20 -10.75 3.24 -5.02
N ARG A 21 -11.96 2.66 -5.02
CA ARG A 21 -13.16 3.28 -4.42
C ARG A 21 -13.43 2.85 -2.99
N ASN A 22 -13.12 1.59 -2.66
CA ASN A 22 -13.38 1.03 -1.35
C ASN A 22 -12.21 1.29 -0.40
N TRP A 23 -12.47 2.04 0.67
CA TRP A 23 -11.50 2.39 1.69
C TRP A 23 -12.17 2.33 3.06
N ASP A 24 -11.46 1.82 4.07
CA ASP A 24 -11.81 2.15 5.45
C ASP A 24 -11.41 3.61 5.75
N GLY A 25 -12.09 4.23 6.72
CA GLY A 25 -11.90 5.64 7.03
C GLY A 25 -10.45 6.01 7.39
N LYS A 26 -9.74 5.16 8.13
CA LYS A 26 -8.36 5.44 8.58
C LYS A 26 -7.37 5.29 7.45
N SER A 27 -7.51 4.28 6.59
CA SER A 27 -6.65 4.13 5.42
C SER A 27 -6.88 5.23 4.40
N TRP A 28 -8.13 5.68 4.23
CA TRP A 28 -8.41 6.86 3.40
C TRP A 28 -7.76 8.12 3.96
N GLN A 29 -7.88 8.38 5.27
CA GLN A 29 -7.25 9.53 5.93
C GLN A 29 -5.71 9.52 5.74
N ARG A 30 -5.06 8.37 5.94
CA ARG A 30 -3.61 8.20 5.70
C ARG A 30 -3.23 8.49 4.24
N ARG A 31 -4.00 7.96 3.28
CA ARG A 31 -3.78 8.19 1.85
C ARG A 31 -3.98 9.66 1.47
N ALA A 32 -5.06 10.26 1.94
CA ALA A 32 -5.41 11.66 1.70
C ALA A 32 -4.34 12.61 2.23
N HIS A 33 -3.81 12.34 3.43
CA HIS A 33 -2.72 13.14 4.00
C HIS A 33 -1.48 13.17 3.10
N LEU A 34 -1.04 12.01 2.59
CA LEU A 34 0.09 11.95 1.64
C LEU A 34 -0.16 12.76 0.37
N LEU A 35 -1.37 12.66 -0.19
CA LEU A 35 -1.75 13.41 -1.39
C LEU A 35 -1.75 14.93 -1.14
N VAL A 36 -2.23 15.36 0.02
CA VAL A 36 -2.26 16.77 0.42
C VAL A 36 -0.85 17.29 0.69
N GLN A 37 0.02 16.49 1.32
CA GLN A 37 1.44 16.84 1.49
C GLN A 37 2.17 17.01 0.16
N LEU A 38 1.87 16.18 -0.84
CA LEU A 38 2.47 16.36 -2.17
C LEU A 38 1.96 17.61 -2.88
N ARG A 39 0.68 17.94 -2.71
CA ARG A 39 0.07 19.13 -3.30
C ARG A 39 0.58 20.44 -2.70
N HIS A 40 0.56 20.52 -1.37
CA HIS A 40 0.84 21.76 -0.64
C HIS A 40 2.30 21.85 -0.18
N GLY A 41 3.05 20.75 -0.28
CA GLY A 41 4.36 20.59 0.33
C GLY A 41 4.25 20.07 1.76
N ALA A 42 5.03 19.05 2.12
CA ALA A 42 4.90 18.37 3.41
C ALA A 42 5.11 19.29 4.62
N GLN A 43 5.92 20.35 4.49
CA GLN A 43 6.16 21.35 5.55
C GLN A 43 4.98 22.31 5.75
N ASN A 44 4.03 22.34 4.81
CA ASN A 44 2.88 23.24 4.81
C ASN A 44 1.59 22.54 5.25
N VAL A 45 1.66 21.30 5.73
CA VAL A 45 0.48 20.52 6.15
C VAL A 45 0.64 20.11 7.60
N GLN A 46 -0.38 20.40 8.41
CA GLN A 46 -0.42 20.06 9.83
C GLN A 46 -1.62 19.14 10.11
N ILE A 47 -1.35 17.94 10.62
CA ILE A 47 -2.38 17.04 11.15
C ILE A 47 -2.95 17.63 12.43
N VAL A 48 -4.27 17.52 12.59
CA VAL A 48 -4.95 17.80 13.86
C VAL A 48 -5.18 16.46 14.58
N PRO A 49 -4.44 16.15 15.65
CA PRO A 49 -4.57 14.88 16.34
C PRO A 49 -5.93 14.75 17.05
N ASP A 50 -6.55 13.56 16.99
CA ASP A 50 -7.89 13.30 17.55
C ASP A 50 -7.87 12.63 18.94
N ARG A 51 -6.70 12.11 19.36
CA ARG A 51 -6.55 11.29 20.57
C ARG A 51 -6.98 11.96 21.86
N VAL A 52 -6.86 13.29 21.97
CA VAL A 52 -7.22 14.05 23.15
C VAL A 52 -8.19 15.16 22.75
N GLY A 53 -9.46 15.01 23.13
CA GLY A 53 -10.49 16.03 22.86
C GLY A 53 -11.04 16.05 21.43
N GLY A 54 -10.65 15.11 20.57
CA GLY A 54 -11.05 15.05 19.17
C GLY A 54 -10.32 16.04 18.27
N ASP A 55 -10.64 16.01 16.99
CA ASP A 55 -9.97 16.73 15.89
C ASP A 55 -10.59 18.10 15.56
N ALA A 56 -11.53 18.56 16.40
CA ALA A 56 -12.39 19.74 16.13
C ALA A 56 -13.15 19.70 14.78
N GLY A 57 -13.27 18.53 14.15
CA GLY A 57 -13.88 18.33 12.83
C GLY A 57 -12.96 18.58 11.64
N LEU A 58 -11.65 18.55 11.83
CA LEU A 58 -10.62 18.76 10.81
C LEU A 58 -9.57 17.66 10.91
N GLU A 59 -9.28 16.95 9.83
CA GLU A 59 -8.18 15.96 9.83
C GLU A 59 -6.81 16.65 9.76
N PHE A 60 -6.72 17.68 8.93
CA PHE A 60 -5.51 18.48 8.73
C PHE A 60 -5.85 19.84 8.13
N PHE A 61 -4.94 20.80 8.32
CA PHE A 61 -4.98 22.10 7.65
C PHE A 61 -3.66 22.41 6.97
N THR A 62 -3.68 23.39 6.07
CA THR A 62 -2.50 23.81 5.32
C THR A 62 -2.17 25.28 5.58
N THR A 63 -0.89 25.64 5.52
CA THR A 63 -0.43 27.03 5.73
C THR A 63 -0.83 27.97 4.59
N ASP A 64 -1.28 27.45 3.46
CA ASP A 64 -1.85 28.19 2.34
C ASP A 64 -3.39 28.33 2.39
N GLY A 65 -4.02 27.91 3.50
CA GLY A 65 -5.39 28.30 3.84
C GLY A 65 -6.48 27.27 3.52
N CYS A 66 -6.14 25.98 3.43
CA CYS A 66 -7.12 24.90 3.26
C CYS A 66 -7.37 24.15 4.57
N LEU A 67 -8.64 23.89 4.85
CA LEU A 67 -9.12 23.02 5.91
C LEU A 67 -9.64 21.73 5.31
N TYR A 68 -9.14 20.57 5.72
CA TYR A 68 -9.54 19.28 5.14
C TYR A 68 -10.34 18.44 6.13
N GLN A 69 -11.37 17.79 5.60
CA GLN A 69 -12.10 16.74 6.28
C GLN A 69 -12.23 15.51 5.38
N CYS A 70 -11.73 14.36 5.84
CA CYS A 70 -11.75 13.14 5.05
C CYS A 70 -13.04 12.34 5.28
N TYR A 71 -13.52 11.67 4.23
CA TYR A 71 -14.66 10.76 4.34
C TYR A 71 -14.65 9.67 3.27
N ALA A 72 -14.61 8.41 3.71
CA ALA A 72 -14.83 7.24 2.86
C ALA A 72 -16.26 6.68 3.10
N PRO A 73 -17.14 6.63 2.09
CA PRO A 73 -18.46 6.02 2.23
C PRO A 73 -18.39 4.51 2.45
N GLU A 74 -19.25 3.97 3.31
CA GLU A 74 -19.30 2.53 3.64
C GLU A 74 -19.84 1.66 2.48
N GLU A 75 -20.71 2.21 1.63
CA GLU A 75 -21.28 1.51 0.47
C GLU A 75 -20.83 2.15 -0.85
N PRO A 76 -19.54 2.04 -1.25
CA PRO A 76 -18.98 2.77 -2.38
C PRO A 76 -19.57 2.36 -3.75
N GLY A 77 -20.19 1.17 -3.83
CA GLY A 77 -20.87 0.68 -5.03
C GLY A 77 -22.30 1.19 -5.22
N ASN A 78 -22.88 1.86 -4.20
CA ASN A 78 -24.22 2.45 -4.29
C ASN A 78 -24.12 3.98 -4.32
N THR A 79 -24.14 4.55 -5.52
CA THR A 79 -24.00 6.00 -5.73
C THR A 79 -24.98 6.83 -4.92
N ALA A 80 -26.25 6.41 -4.81
CA ALA A 80 -27.27 7.16 -4.08
C ALA A 80 -26.99 7.18 -2.56
N LYS A 81 -26.64 6.03 -1.98
CA LYS A 81 -26.28 5.94 -0.56
C LYS A 81 -24.97 6.68 -0.26
N ALA A 82 -23.95 6.50 -1.09
CA ALA A 82 -22.67 7.19 -0.94
C ALA A 82 -22.86 8.72 -1.01
N SER A 83 -23.61 9.22 -1.99
CA SER A 83 -23.96 10.64 -2.11
C SER A 83 -24.70 11.16 -0.87
N SER A 84 -25.71 10.43 -0.40
CA SER A 84 -26.44 10.77 0.84
C SER A 84 -25.50 10.90 2.04
N ALA A 85 -24.60 9.93 2.21
CA ALA A 85 -23.67 9.89 3.32
C ALA A 85 -22.61 11.01 3.26
N MET A 86 -22.09 11.35 2.08
CA MET A 86 -21.21 12.50 1.88
C MET A 86 -21.90 13.82 2.24
N LYS A 87 -23.16 14.01 1.81
CA LYS A 87 -23.97 15.19 2.17
C LYS A 87 -24.20 15.27 3.68
N GLN A 88 -24.50 14.15 4.34
CA GLN A 88 -24.66 14.10 5.79
C GLN A 88 -23.35 14.44 6.53
N LYS A 89 -22.22 13.92 6.06
CA LYS A 89 -20.88 14.24 6.61
C LYS A 89 -20.64 15.75 6.58
N ALA A 90 -20.84 16.41 5.45
CA ALA A 90 -20.70 17.86 5.34
C ALA A 90 -21.68 18.61 6.24
N THR A 91 -22.93 18.16 6.32
CA THR A 91 -23.98 18.78 7.15
C THR A 91 -23.61 18.76 8.63
N ARG A 92 -22.96 17.69 9.10
CA ARG A 92 -22.52 17.55 10.48
C ARG A 92 -21.22 18.30 10.76
N ASP A 93 -20.28 18.28 9.82
CA ASP A 93 -18.91 18.71 10.10
C ASP A 93 -18.67 20.20 9.80
N LEU A 94 -19.30 20.80 8.79
CA LEU A 94 -19.14 22.24 8.52
C LEU A 94 -19.57 23.13 9.71
N PRO A 95 -20.68 22.88 10.42
CA PRO A 95 -21.05 23.65 11.61
C PRO A 95 -20.01 23.60 12.74
N LYS A 96 -19.12 22.59 12.77
CA LYS A 96 -18.05 22.51 13.77
C LYS A 96 -17.06 23.67 13.65
N LEU A 97 -16.93 24.30 12.49
CA LEU A 97 -16.13 25.52 12.34
C LEU A 97 -16.62 26.63 13.28
N ARG A 98 -17.94 26.74 13.48
CA ARG A 98 -18.53 27.63 14.49
C ARG A 98 -18.45 27.02 15.89
N ASP A 99 -18.89 25.78 16.05
CA ASP A 99 -19.07 25.17 17.38
C ASP A 99 -17.75 24.93 18.12
N LYS A 100 -16.65 24.76 17.37
CA LYS A 100 -15.29 24.55 17.87
C LYS A 100 -14.36 25.71 17.56
N GLN A 101 -14.91 26.89 17.27
CA GLN A 101 -14.15 28.10 16.90
C GLN A 101 -12.99 28.39 17.84
N GLN A 102 -13.17 28.27 19.16
CA GLN A 102 -12.11 28.55 20.13
C GLN A 102 -10.88 27.65 19.94
N VAL A 103 -11.11 26.35 19.70
CA VAL A 103 -10.03 25.38 19.43
C VAL A 103 -9.38 25.67 18.08
N ILE A 104 -10.19 25.93 17.06
CA ILE A 104 -9.72 26.18 15.69
C ILE A 104 -8.87 27.45 15.62
N VAL A 105 -9.29 28.54 16.27
CA VAL A 105 -8.50 29.78 16.35
C VAL A 105 -7.16 29.54 17.05
N ALA A 106 -7.14 28.73 18.12
CA ALA A 106 -5.90 28.44 18.84
C ALA A 106 -4.88 27.68 17.98
N ILE A 107 -5.33 26.73 17.14
CA ILE A 107 -4.42 25.95 16.29
C ILE A 107 -4.01 26.68 15.00
N LEU A 108 -4.87 27.55 14.47
CA LEU A 108 -4.58 28.32 13.26
C LEU A 108 -3.78 29.59 13.53
N ALA A 109 -3.79 30.09 14.77
CA ALA A 109 -3.23 31.39 15.14
C ALA A 109 -3.74 32.50 14.19
N ASP A 110 -2.85 33.16 13.45
CA ASP A 110 -3.19 34.26 12.54
C ASP A 110 -3.59 33.80 11.12
N LEU A 111 -3.56 32.49 10.84
CA LEU A 111 -3.86 31.96 9.52
C LEU A 111 -5.33 32.17 9.12
N LYS A 112 -5.54 32.74 7.93
CA LYS A 112 -6.86 32.86 7.30
C LYS A 112 -7.05 31.74 6.28
N CYS A 113 -8.12 30.99 6.45
CA CYS A 113 -8.47 29.90 5.55
C CYS A 113 -9.57 30.32 4.57
N ASN A 114 -9.39 30.00 3.30
CA ASN A 114 -10.34 30.33 2.24
C ASN A 114 -11.03 29.09 1.65
N ARG A 115 -10.58 27.88 1.99
CA ARG A 115 -11.20 26.64 1.53
C ARG A 115 -11.48 25.71 2.70
N TRP A 116 -12.66 25.10 2.69
CA TRP A 116 -12.93 23.87 3.41
C TRP A 116 -13.21 22.77 2.40
N ILE A 117 -12.55 21.61 2.53
CA ILE A 117 -12.56 20.56 1.52
C ILE A 117 -13.04 19.27 2.17
N LEU A 118 -14.19 18.77 1.71
CA LEU A 118 -14.59 17.39 1.92
C LEU A 118 -13.81 16.52 0.93
N PHE A 119 -12.84 15.75 1.42
CA PHE A 119 -12.01 14.90 0.58
C PHE A 119 -12.50 13.44 0.63
N CYS A 120 -13.05 12.97 -0.49
CA CYS A 120 -13.63 11.64 -0.64
C CYS A 120 -12.82 10.78 -1.63
N PRO A 121 -12.89 9.43 -1.60
CA PRO A 121 -12.21 8.60 -2.60
C PRO A 121 -12.69 8.83 -4.04
N PHE A 122 -13.97 9.19 -4.23
CA PHE A 122 -14.61 9.43 -5.52
C PHE A 122 -15.73 10.48 -5.38
N LEU A 123 -16.24 11.01 -6.49
CA LEU A 123 -17.33 11.98 -6.53
C LEU A 123 -18.22 11.77 -7.78
N ASP A 124 -19.24 10.94 -7.65
CA ASP A 124 -20.07 10.54 -8.81
C ASP A 124 -21.37 11.35 -8.95
N ASP A 125 -21.79 12.05 -7.90
CA ASP A 125 -23.07 12.78 -7.86
C ASP A 125 -22.84 14.27 -7.59
N LYS A 126 -23.13 15.10 -8.62
CA LYS A 126 -23.07 16.56 -8.55
C LYS A 126 -23.96 17.16 -7.46
N ALA A 127 -24.99 16.45 -6.97
CA ALA A 127 -25.81 16.92 -5.86
C ALA A 127 -25.00 17.06 -4.56
N VAL A 128 -23.92 16.29 -4.39
CA VAL A 128 -22.99 16.46 -3.26
C VAL A 128 -22.30 17.83 -3.35
N ILE A 129 -21.84 18.22 -4.54
CA ILE A 129 -21.22 19.54 -4.77
C ILE A 129 -22.19 20.66 -4.41
N ALA A 130 -23.42 20.62 -4.95
CA ALA A 130 -24.44 21.63 -4.70
C ALA A 130 -24.73 21.78 -3.19
N HIS A 131 -24.87 20.65 -2.49
CA HIS A 131 -25.14 20.62 -1.05
C HIS A 131 -23.98 21.19 -0.22
N VAL A 132 -22.74 20.77 -0.51
CA VAL A 132 -21.55 21.24 0.21
C VAL A 132 -21.33 22.73 -0.01
N ARG A 133 -21.48 23.23 -1.25
CA ARG A 133 -21.38 24.66 -1.55
C ARG A 133 -22.45 25.49 -0.83
N ALA A 134 -23.70 25.01 -0.79
CA ALA A 134 -24.77 25.69 -0.06
C ALA A 134 -24.46 25.79 1.44
N LYS A 135 -23.96 24.71 2.05
CA LYS A 135 -23.54 24.71 3.46
C LYS A 135 -22.31 25.59 3.71
N GLY A 136 -21.35 25.62 2.80
CA GLY A 136 -20.23 26.55 2.86
C GLY A 136 -20.67 28.01 2.85
N ALA A 137 -21.65 28.36 2.01
CA ALA A 137 -22.21 29.71 1.96
C ALA A 137 -22.93 30.11 3.26
N GLU A 138 -23.61 29.17 3.94
CA GLU A 138 -24.16 29.39 5.28
C GLU A 138 -23.05 29.72 6.29
N ILE A 139 -21.95 28.95 6.30
CA ILE A 139 -20.81 29.19 7.20
C ILE A 139 -20.12 30.53 6.90
N ARG A 140 -19.91 30.87 5.62
CA ARG A 140 -19.29 32.15 5.23
C ARG A 140 -20.02 33.36 5.83
N LYS A 141 -21.37 33.32 5.84
CA LYS A 141 -22.20 34.41 6.38
C LYS A 141 -22.00 34.66 7.87
N LEU A 142 -21.44 33.70 8.61
CA LEU A 142 -21.16 33.85 10.03
C LEU A 142 -19.96 34.76 10.31
N GLY A 143 -19.13 35.06 9.31
CA GLY A 143 -17.98 35.96 9.47
C GLY A 143 -16.96 35.46 10.49
N LEU A 144 -16.70 34.15 10.53
CA LEU A 144 -15.79 33.55 11.50
C LEU A 144 -14.38 34.16 11.34
N PRO A 145 -13.68 34.47 12.45
CA PRO A 145 -12.48 35.29 12.41
C PRO A 145 -11.30 34.62 11.71
N PHE A 146 -11.31 33.30 11.51
CA PHE A 146 -10.23 32.57 10.81
C PHE A 146 -10.59 32.27 9.34
N LEU A 147 -11.76 32.69 8.85
CA LEU A 147 -12.17 32.50 7.46
C LEU A 147 -11.99 33.79 6.66
N SER A 148 -11.59 33.65 5.40
CA SER A 148 -11.50 34.78 4.46
C SER A 148 -12.88 35.15 3.87
N ASN A 149 -12.98 36.34 3.29
CA ASN A 149 -14.21 36.81 2.64
C ASN A 149 -14.58 35.98 1.40
N ASP A 150 -13.60 35.36 0.73
CA ASP A 150 -13.79 34.47 -0.42
C ASP A 150 -13.94 33.00 -0.02
N PHE A 151 -14.26 32.70 1.24
CA PHE A 151 -14.40 31.34 1.74
C PHE A 151 -15.39 30.50 0.91
N GLU A 152 -14.98 29.29 0.56
CA GLU A 152 -15.79 28.33 -0.18
C GLU A 152 -15.61 26.91 0.38
N ALA A 153 -16.71 26.16 0.47
CA ALA A 153 -16.67 24.73 0.76
C ALA A 153 -16.70 23.93 -0.55
N LEU A 154 -15.74 23.03 -0.70
CA LEU A 154 -15.52 22.22 -1.91
C LEU A 154 -15.56 20.73 -1.59
N VAL A 155 -15.72 19.93 -2.64
CA VAL A 155 -15.56 18.48 -2.58
C VAL A 155 -14.46 18.14 -3.57
N GLN A 156 -13.50 17.34 -3.13
CA GLN A 156 -12.43 16.83 -3.97
C GLN A 156 -12.37 15.31 -3.87
N SER A 157 -11.78 14.69 -4.89
CA SER A 157 -11.58 13.26 -4.99
C SER A 157 -10.19 12.89 -5.51
N GLN A 158 -9.90 11.60 -5.61
CA GLN A 158 -8.62 11.12 -6.16
C GLN A 158 -8.34 11.67 -7.57
N GLU A 159 -9.39 11.88 -8.37
CA GLU A 159 -9.25 12.46 -9.72
C GLU A 159 -8.64 13.87 -9.69
N ASP A 160 -9.00 14.68 -8.69
CA ASP A 160 -8.41 16.01 -8.51
C ASP A 160 -6.92 15.93 -8.17
N PHE A 161 -6.46 14.80 -7.62
CA PHE A 161 -5.07 14.53 -7.19
C PHE A 161 -4.30 13.61 -8.13
N ALA A 162 -4.69 13.54 -9.41
CA ALA A 162 -4.06 12.65 -10.39
C ALA A 162 -2.53 12.84 -10.51
N LYS A 163 -2.03 14.08 -10.39
CA LYS A 163 -0.59 14.39 -10.46
C LYS A 163 0.16 13.84 -9.23
N GLU A 164 -0.40 14.06 -8.04
CA GLU A 164 0.16 13.59 -6.78
C GLU A 164 0.12 12.06 -6.68
N ILE A 165 -0.95 11.44 -7.17
CA ILE A 165 -1.06 9.98 -7.28
C ILE A 165 0.01 9.44 -8.25
N ALA A 166 0.21 10.09 -9.39
CA ALA A 166 1.27 9.71 -10.34
C ALA A 166 2.67 9.89 -9.73
N GLN A 167 2.89 10.92 -8.91
CA GLN A 167 4.14 11.10 -8.18
C GLN A 167 4.35 10.00 -7.14
N LEU A 168 3.34 9.66 -6.33
CA LEU A 168 3.42 8.54 -5.39
C LEU A 168 3.74 7.21 -6.08
N ARG A 169 3.13 6.95 -7.24
CA ARG A 169 3.40 5.73 -8.04
C ARG A 169 4.85 5.67 -8.55
N ARG A 170 5.55 6.81 -8.65
CA ARG A 170 6.96 6.91 -9.07
C ARG A 170 7.94 6.88 -7.91
N LEU A 171 7.48 7.08 -6.67
CA LEU A 171 8.34 6.96 -5.50
C LEU A 171 8.67 5.47 -5.31
N PRO A 172 9.94 5.11 -5.04
CA PRO A 172 10.35 3.75 -4.71
C PRO A 172 9.94 3.38 -3.26
N ILE A 173 8.82 3.92 -2.78
CA ILE A 173 8.27 3.61 -1.46
C ILE A 173 7.19 2.57 -1.68
N GLY A 174 7.54 1.34 -1.36
CA GLY A 174 6.62 0.22 -1.38
C GLY A 174 5.55 0.38 -0.33
N PRO A 175 4.54 -0.51 -0.34
CA PRO A 175 3.72 -0.62 0.84
C PRO A 175 4.60 -0.88 2.08
N GLU A 176 4.21 -0.31 3.22
CA GLU A 176 4.81 -0.65 4.50
C GLU A 176 4.47 -2.11 4.82
N LEU A 177 5.48 -2.99 4.79
CA LEU A 177 5.32 -4.41 5.09
C LEU A 177 5.72 -4.64 6.55
N ILE A 178 4.74 -4.92 7.40
CA ILE A 178 4.99 -5.33 8.79
C ILE A 178 5.19 -6.85 8.80
N ILE A 179 6.45 -7.26 8.64
CA ILE A 179 6.83 -8.68 8.55
C ILE A 179 7.05 -9.23 9.96
N SER A 180 6.43 -10.37 10.26
CA SER A 180 6.68 -11.09 11.51
C SER A 180 8.16 -11.43 11.67
N PRO A 181 8.79 -11.16 12.83
CA PRO A 181 10.20 -11.43 13.03
C PRO A 181 10.49 -12.93 13.02
N THR A 182 11.69 -13.29 12.54
CA THR A 182 12.21 -14.66 12.65
C THR A 182 12.72 -14.90 14.07
N THR A 183 12.14 -15.84 14.80
CA THR A 183 12.54 -16.21 16.17
C THR A 183 13.49 -17.40 16.19
N ASP A 184 14.30 -17.52 17.24
CA ASP A 184 15.22 -18.66 17.41
C ASP A 184 14.44 -19.98 17.57
N GLU A 185 13.31 -19.96 18.28
CA GLU A 185 12.41 -21.11 18.40
C GLU A 185 11.91 -21.61 17.04
N ALA A 186 11.58 -20.69 16.10
CA ALA A 186 11.14 -21.07 14.76
C ALA A 186 12.27 -21.69 13.92
N VAL A 187 13.53 -21.33 14.20
CA VAL A 187 14.71 -21.93 13.58
C VAL A 187 14.94 -23.33 14.14
N ASP A 188 14.88 -23.50 15.46
CA ASP A 188 15.15 -24.76 16.17
C ASP A 188 14.09 -25.83 15.91
N THR A 189 12.84 -25.41 15.66
CA THR A 189 11.71 -26.30 15.38
C THR A 189 11.54 -26.64 13.91
N LYS A 190 12.47 -26.21 13.03
CA LYS A 190 12.38 -26.48 11.60
C LYS A 190 12.49 -27.97 11.29
N ASP A 191 11.79 -28.41 10.25
CA ASP A 191 11.74 -29.81 9.83
C ASP A 191 13.13 -30.41 9.62
N ARG A 192 13.40 -31.53 10.29
CA ARG A 192 14.72 -32.18 10.29
C ARG A 192 15.12 -32.70 8.91
N GLU A 193 14.18 -33.15 8.10
CA GLU A 193 14.46 -33.67 6.75
C GLU A 193 14.88 -32.53 5.80
N LEU A 194 14.20 -31.38 5.89
CA LEU A 194 14.57 -30.18 5.12
C LEU A 194 15.94 -29.63 5.55
N VAL A 195 16.23 -29.67 6.86
CA VAL A 195 17.51 -29.22 7.40
C VAL A 195 18.66 -30.13 6.96
N GLN A 196 18.45 -31.46 6.97
CA GLN A 196 19.43 -32.42 6.48
C GLN A 196 19.73 -32.21 4.99
N THR A 197 18.69 -32.05 4.17
CA THR A 197 18.83 -31.78 2.72
C THR A 197 19.64 -30.52 2.47
N LEU A 198 19.39 -29.46 3.24
CA LEU A 198 20.16 -28.22 3.18
C LEU A 198 21.63 -28.45 3.56
N ASP A 199 21.92 -29.17 4.64
CA ASP A 199 23.29 -29.45 5.10
C ASP A 199 24.11 -30.20 4.05
N GLU A 200 23.52 -31.21 3.40
CA GLU A 200 24.17 -31.99 2.33
C GLU A 200 24.50 -31.10 1.12
N LYS A 201 23.59 -30.19 0.72
CA LYS A 201 23.80 -29.27 -0.40
C LYS A 201 24.82 -28.18 -0.09
N LEU A 202 24.77 -27.62 1.12
CA LEU A 202 25.77 -26.64 1.58
C LEU A 202 27.16 -27.27 1.69
N GLY A 203 27.24 -28.54 2.08
CA GLY A 203 28.48 -29.32 2.06
C GLY A 203 29.10 -29.43 0.67
N ARG A 204 28.28 -29.68 -0.36
CA ARG A 204 28.69 -29.71 -1.78
C ARG A 204 29.06 -28.32 -2.30
N ALA A 205 28.30 -27.29 -1.94
CA ALA A 205 28.55 -25.93 -2.39
C ALA A 205 29.79 -25.28 -1.75
N PHE A 206 30.13 -25.67 -0.53
CA PHE A 206 31.23 -25.10 0.25
C PHE A 206 32.12 -26.19 0.87
N PRO A 207 32.80 -27.03 0.06
CA PRO A 207 33.52 -28.22 0.56
C PRO A 207 34.68 -27.84 1.50
N LYS A 208 35.29 -26.67 1.29
CA LYS A 208 36.41 -26.14 2.09
C LYS A 208 35.97 -25.40 3.37
N ALA A 209 34.68 -25.27 3.64
CA ALA A 209 34.19 -24.61 4.84
C ALA A 209 34.40 -25.50 6.08
N SER A 210 34.87 -24.90 7.18
CA SER A 210 34.96 -25.56 8.48
C SER A 210 33.57 -25.89 9.02
N GLU A 211 33.49 -26.85 9.94
CA GLU A 211 32.25 -27.26 10.59
C GLU A 211 31.49 -26.08 11.22
N THR A 212 32.19 -25.20 11.95
CA THR A 212 31.60 -23.98 12.53
C THR A 212 30.99 -23.06 11.47
N ARG A 213 31.63 -22.91 10.30
CA ARG A 213 31.07 -22.08 9.21
C ARG A 213 29.86 -22.75 8.57
N ARG A 214 29.85 -24.08 8.45
CA ARG A 214 28.71 -24.83 7.92
C ARG A 214 27.47 -24.67 8.80
N ILE A 215 27.64 -24.71 10.13
CA ILE A 215 26.57 -24.42 11.09
C ILE A 215 26.03 -22.99 10.88
N GLY A 216 26.91 -21.99 10.78
CA GLY A 216 26.50 -20.60 10.55
C GLY A 216 25.79 -20.39 9.22
N PHE A 217 26.21 -21.09 8.15
CA PHE A 217 25.49 -21.09 6.88
C PHE A 217 24.09 -21.68 7.06
N ARG A 218 23.97 -22.88 7.61
CA ARG A 218 22.67 -23.52 7.86
C ARG A 218 21.70 -22.59 8.58
N GLU A 219 22.11 -22.00 9.70
CA GLU A 219 21.26 -21.08 10.46
C GLU A 219 20.80 -19.88 9.63
N THR A 220 21.71 -19.30 8.85
CA THR A 220 21.40 -18.16 7.97
C THR A 220 20.36 -18.53 6.90
N TYR A 221 20.53 -19.66 6.23
CA TYR A 221 19.60 -20.15 5.21
C TYR A 221 18.22 -20.48 5.82
N ILE A 222 18.17 -21.07 7.02
CA ILE A 222 16.89 -21.32 7.72
C ILE A 222 16.19 -20.01 8.06
N ARG A 223 16.91 -19.03 8.59
CA ARG A 223 16.33 -17.72 8.91
C ARG A 223 15.78 -17.01 7.67
N ASN A 224 16.53 -17.04 6.57
CA ASN A 224 16.10 -16.45 5.30
C ASN A 224 14.85 -17.13 4.75
N HIS A 225 14.78 -18.47 4.79
CA HIS A 225 13.58 -19.20 4.40
C HIS A 225 12.36 -18.80 5.24
N ILE A 226 12.49 -18.73 6.57
CA ILE A 226 11.37 -18.30 7.44
C ILE A 226 10.96 -16.85 7.14
N ARG A 227 11.93 -15.95 6.95
CA ARG A 227 11.65 -14.54 6.61
C ARG A 227 10.87 -14.43 5.30
N ARG A 228 11.21 -15.24 4.28
CA ARG A 228 10.44 -15.31 3.03
C ARG A 228 9.00 -15.73 3.29
N GLU A 229 8.77 -16.81 4.03
CA GLU A 229 7.40 -17.29 4.31
C GLU A 229 6.57 -16.19 5.00
N ASN A 230 7.13 -15.53 6.01
CA ASN A 230 6.47 -14.42 6.69
C ASN A 230 6.16 -13.26 5.73
N THR A 231 7.11 -12.92 4.84
CA THR A 231 6.92 -11.81 3.89
C THR A 231 5.86 -12.14 2.84
N LEU A 232 5.86 -13.37 2.31
CA LEU A 232 4.85 -13.81 1.35
C LEU A 232 3.45 -13.86 1.98
N GLU A 233 3.34 -14.27 3.26
CA GLU A 233 2.05 -14.27 3.96
C GLU A 233 1.52 -12.85 4.21
N THR A 234 2.39 -11.91 4.62
CA THR A 234 2.06 -10.48 4.70
C THR A 234 1.61 -9.94 3.34
N LEU A 235 2.37 -10.22 2.28
CA LEU A 235 1.98 -9.79 0.93
C LEU A 235 0.64 -10.39 0.51
N LYS A 236 0.39 -11.66 0.80
CA LYS A 236 -0.87 -12.34 0.44
C LYS A 236 -2.07 -11.73 1.15
N THR A 237 -1.89 -11.35 2.41
CA THR A 237 -2.95 -10.80 3.26
C THR A 237 -3.22 -9.33 2.95
N ASP A 238 -2.16 -8.52 2.90
CA ASP A 238 -2.27 -7.06 2.85
C ASP A 238 -2.16 -6.49 1.43
N HIS A 239 -1.46 -7.21 0.53
CA HIS A 239 -1.17 -6.76 -0.84
C HIS A 239 -1.30 -7.88 -1.90
N PRO A 240 -2.49 -8.49 -2.09
CA PRO A 240 -2.66 -9.70 -2.91
C PRO A 240 -2.11 -9.61 -4.34
N VAL A 241 -2.18 -8.42 -4.96
CA VAL A 241 -1.64 -8.19 -6.31
C VAL A 241 -0.11 -8.25 -6.34
N LEU A 242 0.56 -7.73 -5.31
CA LEU A 242 2.01 -7.85 -5.19
C LEU A 242 2.43 -9.28 -4.88
N TRP A 243 1.65 -9.98 -4.05
CA TRP A 243 1.85 -11.41 -3.82
C TRP A 243 1.75 -12.21 -5.11
N GLU A 244 0.70 -12.01 -5.91
CA GLU A 244 0.50 -12.76 -7.15
C GLU A 244 1.66 -12.52 -8.14
N ARG A 245 2.13 -11.28 -8.26
CA ARG A 245 3.31 -10.96 -9.08
C ARG A 245 4.57 -11.65 -8.56
N ALA A 246 4.85 -11.53 -7.26
CA ALA A 246 6.00 -12.20 -6.64
C ALA A 246 5.96 -13.72 -6.87
N TRP A 247 4.78 -14.32 -6.70
CA TRP A 247 4.53 -15.75 -6.90
C TRP A 247 4.75 -16.18 -8.34
N GLN A 248 4.25 -15.42 -9.32
CA GLN A 248 4.47 -15.67 -10.75
C GLN A 248 5.95 -15.61 -11.11
N THR A 249 6.69 -14.60 -10.63
CA THR A 249 8.14 -14.47 -10.86
C THR A 249 8.91 -15.65 -10.26
N ILE A 250 8.60 -16.02 -9.00
CA ILE A 250 9.26 -17.13 -8.31
C ILE A 250 9.00 -18.45 -9.05
N ASN A 251 7.75 -18.75 -9.40
CA ASN A 251 7.40 -20.00 -10.09
C ASN A 251 8.00 -20.07 -11.50
N ALA A 252 8.08 -18.94 -12.21
CA ALA A 252 8.71 -18.90 -13.53
C ALA A 252 10.19 -19.30 -13.45
N GLU A 253 10.91 -18.82 -12.43
CA GLU A 253 12.30 -19.19 -12.20
C GLU A 253 12.47 -20.62 -11.66
N GLU A 254 11.55 -21.10 -10.82
CA GLU A 254 11.53 -22.48 -10.34
C GLU A 254 11.33 -23.47 -11.50
N ASN A 255 10.33 -23.23 -12.35
CA ASN A 255 10.10 -24.03 -13.57
C ASN A 255 11.32 -24.04 -14.49
N ARG A 256 12.03 -22.91 -14.59
CA ARG A 256 13.27 -22.82 -15.36
C ARG A 256 14.38 -23.68 -14.75
N LEU A 257 14.50 -23.69 -13.42
CA LEU A 257 15.47 -24.54 -12.70
C LEU A 257 15.15 -26.02 -12.87
N GLU A 258 13.88 -26.41 -12.80
CA GLU A 258 13.47 -27.80 -13.04
C GLU A 258 13.77 -28.24 -14.48
N LEU A 259 13.54 -27.34 -15.46
CA LEU A 259 13.79 -27.64 -16.87
C LEU A 259 15.28 -27.76 -17.21
N LEU A 260 16.10 -26.86 -16.66
CA LEU A 260 17.53 -26.78 -17.00
C LEU A 260 18.41 -27.56 -16.02
N GLY A 261 17.93 -27.88 -14.82
CA GLY A 261 18.76 -28.38 -13.73
C GLY A 261 19.94 -27.45 -13.41
N ALA A 262 20.95 -27.99 -12.72
CA ALA A 262 22.28 -27.38 -12.65
C ALA A 262 23.07 -27.61 -13.96
N ALA A 263 22.46 -27.37 -15.13
CA ALA A 263 23.16 -27.55 -16.40
C ALA A 263 24.32 -26.57 -16.54
N GLY A 264 25.53 -27.11 -16.68
CA GLY A 264 26.75 -26.37 -16.94
C GLY A 264 27.99 -27.03 -16.33
N THR A 265 29.16 -26.48 -16.61
CA THR A 265 30.43 -26.82 -15.93
C THR A 265 30.71 -25.89 -14.74
N ALA A 266 29.73 -25.07 -14.36
CA ALA A 266 29.89 -24.09 -13.29
C ALA A 266 29.85 -24.80 -11.93
N SER A 267 30.59 -24.25 -10.97
CA SER A 267 30.58 -24.80 -9.62
C SER A 267 29.20 -24.60 -8.97
N PRO A 268 28.79 -25.47 -8.03
CA PRO A 268 27.56 -25.28 -7.25
C PRO A 268 27.44 -23.87 -6.64
N SER A 269 28.56 -23.29 -6.21
CA SER A 269 28.60 -21.93 -5.65
C SER A 269 28.28 -20.82 -6.67
N GLU A 270 28.64 -21.02 -7.94
CA GLU A 270 28.32 -20.11 -9.03
C GLU A 270 26.85 -20.22 -9.42
N HIS A 271 26.32 -21.44 -9.51
CA HIS A 271 24.89 -21.67 -9.73
C HIS A 271 24.01 -21.00 -8.66
N LEU A 272 24.42 -21.03 -7.39
CA LEU A 272 23.72 -20.30 -6.31
C LEU A 272 23.70 -18.79 -6.55
N ARG A 273 24.85 -18.19 -6.90
CA ARG A 273 24.95 -16.74 -7.14
C ARG A 273 24.12 -16.31 -8.34
N GLU A 274 24.18 -17.07 -9.42
CA GLU A 274 23.41 -16.76 -10.61
C GLU A 274 21.90 -16.86 -10.37
N SER A 275 21.46 -17.90 -9.66
CA SER A 275 20.05 -18.06 -9.33
C SER A 275 19.57 -16.93 -8.42
N LEU A 276 20.36 -16.54 -7.41
CA LEU A 276 20.06 -15.37 -6.58
C LEU A 276 19.89 -14.10 -7.41
N ALA A 277 20.84 -13.82 -8.30
CA ALA A 277 20.82 -12.63 -9.15
C ALA A 277 19.60 -12.61 -10.09
N ARG A 278 19.24 -13.77 -10.67
CA ARG A 278 18.05 -13.87 -11.54
C ARG A 278 16.75 -13.59 -10.79
N ILE A 279 16.58 -14.18 -9.60
CA ILE A 279 15.42 -13.92 -8.75
C ILE A 279 15.34 -12.44 -8.37
N GLU A 280 16.47 -11.85 -7.96
CA GLU A 280 16.54 -10.45 -7.53
C GLU A 280 16.17 -9.49 -8.67
N VAL A 281 16.71 -9.72 -9.87
CA VAL A 281 16.37 -8.93 -11.08
C VAL A 281 14.90 -9.09 -11.46
N GLY A 282 14.38 -10.33 -11.45
CA GLY A 282 12.98 -10.61 -11.77
C GLY A 282 12.02 -9.93 -10.80
N LEU A 283 12.25 -10.13 -9.49
CA LEU A 283 11.41 -9.56 -8.45
C LEU A 283 11.50 -8.03 -8.44
N ALA A 284 12.68 -7.43 -8.59
CA ALA A 284 12.82 -5.97 -8.66
C ALA A 284 12.05 -5.37 -9.85
N LYS A 285 11.99 -6.09 -10.97
CA LYS A 285 11.24 -5.67 -12.16
C LYS A 285 9.73 -5.76 -11.95
N ASP A 286 9.23 -6.85 -11.36
CA ASP A 286 7.79 -7.12 -11.24
C ASP A 286 7.17 -6.47 -9.99
N LEU A 287 8.00 -6.10 -9.02
CA LEU A 287 7.66 -5.41 -7.76
C LEU A 287 8.41 -4.07 -7.64
N PRO A 288 8.28 -3.15 -8.61
CA PRO A 288 9.11 -1.93 -8.67
C PRO A 288 8.85 -0.95 -7.51
N SER A 289 7.73 -1.12 -6.81
CA SER A 289 7.42 -0.35 -5.62
C SER A 289 8.04 -0.95 -4.37
N VAL A 290 8.27 -2.27 -4.28
CA VAL A 290 8.76 -2.90 -3.04
C VAL A 290 10.21 -2.48 -2.74
N ALA A 291 10.52 -2.26 -1.46
CA ALA A 291 11.84 -1.84 -1.03
C ALA A 291 12.91 -2.87 -1.44
N HIS A 292 14.07 -2.40 -1.91
CA HIS A 292 15.16 -3.27 -2.35
C HIS A 292 15.61 -4.25 -1.27
N ALA A 293 15.65 -3.82 0.00
CA ALA A 293 15.98 -4.71 1.12
C ALA A 293 15.02 -5.90 1.20
N THR A 294 13.71 -5.67 1.04
CA THR A 294 12.69 -6.71 1.00
C THR A 294 12.86 -7.61 -0.22
N ILE A 295 13.18 -7.06 -1.39
CA ILE A 295 13.47 -7.86 -2.60
C ILE A 295 14.68 -8.78 -2.38
N SER A 296 15.75 -8.26 -1.78
CA SER A 296 16.95 -9.03 -1.47
C SER A 296 16.65 -10.15 -0.46
N ASP A 297 15.89 -9.85 0.60
CA ASP A 297 15.44 -10.84 1.58
C ASP A 297 14.54 -11.93 0.95
N LEU A 298 13.59 -11.54 0.08
CA LEU A 298 12.71 -12.49 -0.63
C LEU A 298 13.53 -13.41 -1.55
N SER A 299 14.54 -12.85 -2.22
CA SER A 299 15.41 -13.56 -3.16
C SER A 299 16.28 -14.57 -2.42
N ALA A 300 16.95 -14.14 -1.35
CA ALA A 300 17.78 -15.00 -0.51
C ALA A 300 16.96 -16.11 0.17
N GLY A 301 15.76 -15.78 0.65
CA GLY A 301 14.85 -16.77 1.23
C GLY A 301 14.29 -17.75 0.20
N THR A 302 14.05 -17.33 -1.04
CA THR A 302 13.57 -18.21 -2.12
C THR A 302 14.66 -19.20 -2.54
N LEU A 303 15.90 -18.73 -2.67
CA LEU A 303 17.05 -19.63 -2.87
C LEU A 303 17.17 -20.65 -1.73
N SER A 304 16.93 -20.22 -0.49
CA SER A 304 16.95 -21.09 0.68
C SER A 304 15.85 -22.14 0.64
N ASP A 305 14.64 -21.75 0.22
CA ASP A 305 13.51 -22.67 0.00
C ASP A 305 13.83 -23.75 -1.03
N TRP A 306 14.41 -23.37 -2.17
CA TRP A 306 14.76 -24.29 -3.24
C TRP A 306 15.88 -25.27 -2.86
N LEU A 307 16.83 -24.85 -2.03
CA LEU A 307 17.81 -25.76 -1.46
C LEU A 307 17.16 -26.78 -0.53
N MET A 308 16.21 -26.35 0.31
CA MET A 308 15.50 -27.22 1.26
C MET A 308 14.51 -28.18 0.58
N ARG A 309 13.74 -27.73 -0.41
CA ARG A 309 12.63 -28.48 -1.04
C ARG A 309 13.00 -29.22 -2.33
N CYS A 310 14.26 -29.15 -2.76
CA CYS A 310 14.83 -29.87 -3.91
C CYS A 310 14.64 -29.42 -5.38
N PRO A 311 14.06 -28.26 -5.75
CA PRO A 311 14.17 -27.78 -7.14
C PRO A 311 15.59 -27.32 -7.53
N LEU A 312 16.48 -27.11 -6.55
CA LEU A 312 17.91 -26.85 -6.79
C LEU A 312 18.76 -27.97 -6.18
N ASP A 313 19.32 -28.85 -7.01
CA ASP A 313 20.24 -29.91 -6.60
C ASP A 313 21.57 -29.84 -7.38
N PHE A 314 22.61 -30.41 -6.80
CA PHE A 314 23.96 -30.44 -7.38
C PHE A 314 24.37 -31.89 -7.59
N ASP A 315 24.50 -32.34 -8.83
CA ASP A 315 24.91 -33.72 -9.10
C ASP A 315 26.20 -34.04 -8.32
N SER A 316 26.25 -35.22 -7.67
CA SER A 316 27.51 -35.75 -7.19
C SER A 316 28.39 -35.99 -8.41
N GLU A 317 29.57 -35.37 -8.47
CA GLU A 317 30.57 -35.78 -9.47
C GLU A 317 30.71 -37.32 -9.43
N PRO A 318 30.74 -38.00 -10.59
CA PRO A 318 30.88 -39.45 -10.66
C PRO A 318 32.21 -39.96 -10.10
#